data_AF-A0A851QG26-F1
#
_entry.id   AF-A0A851QG26-F1
#
_cell.length_a   1.000
_cell.length_b   1.000
_cell.length_c   1.000
_cell.angle_alpha   90.00
_cell.angle_beta   90.00
_cell.angle_gamma   90.00
#
_symmetry.space_group_name_H-M   'P 1'
#
loop_
_entity.id
_entity.type
_entity.pdbx_description
1 polymer ?
#
loop_
_entity_poly.entity_id
_entity_poly.type
_entity_poly.pdbx_seq_one_letter_code
_entity_poly.pdbx_strand_id
1 'polypeptide(L)'
;KARVLDGRVCKSAFSYTARFAMVRRTAEADMVRLRRYEIPIKRVARNLCLDPALIAAVISQESRAGLLLENGWDPDRQKYGLMQLSRQQPQPFGLWDSEEHINQGSNMLVLSINEVRARHPTWTWDRQLR
;
A
#
# COMPACT_ATOMS: atom_id res chain seq x y z
N LYS A 1 -42.26 3.60 -36.72
CA LYS A 1 -41.80 2.63 -35.71
C LYS A 1 -40.29 2.73 -35.58
N ALA A 2 -39.78 3.55 -34.66
CA ALA A 2 -38.35 3.63 -34.35
C ALA A 2 -38.13 3.02 -32.97
N ARG A 3 -37.25 2.00 -32.89
CA ARG A 3 -36.88 1.34 -31.64
C ARG A 3 -36.09 2.33 -30.78
N VAL A 4 -36.59 2.56 -29.57
CA VAL A 4 -35.84 3.15 -28.46
C VAL A 4 -34.71 2.19 -28.12
N LEU A 5 -33.45 2.63 -28.27
CA LEU A 5 -32.31 1.92 -27.70
C LEU A 5 -32.15 2.41 -26.26
N ASP A 6 -32.37 1.50 -25.32
CA ASP A 6 -32.21 1.67 -23.89
C ASP A 6 -30.74 1.95 -23.55
N GLY A 7 -30.43 3.21 -23.23
CA GLY A 7 -29.10 3.72 -22.92
C GLY A 7 -28.63 3.41 -21.50
N ARG A 8 -28.80 2.17 -21.03
CA ARG A 8 -28.43 1.78 -19.66
C ARG A 8 -27.51 0.56 -19.65
N VAL A 9 -26.35 0.66 -20.29
CA VAL A 9 -25.28 -0.34 -20.16
C VAL A 9 -23.95 0.32 -19.78
N CYS A 10 -23.50 -0.03 -18.58
CA CYS A 10 -22.11 -0.12 -18.10
C CYS A 10 -21.20 1.12 -18.09
N LYS A 11 -21.46 2.08 -17.18
CA LYS A 11 -20.39 2.97 -16.67
C LYS A 11 -19.48 2.32 -15.61
N SER A 12 -19.90 1.20 -15.00
CA SER A 12 -19.16 0.58 -13.89
C SER A 12 -18.04 -0.38 -14.34
N ALA A 13 -18.31 -1.28 -15.28
CA ALA A 13 -17.36 -2.34 -15.66
C ALA A 13 -16.09 -1.80 -16.37
N PHE A 14 -16.23 -0.77 -17.22
CA PHE A 14 -15.12 -0.14 -17.93
C PHE A 14 -14.16 0.60 -16.98
N SER A 15 -14.65 1.05 -15.83
CA SER A 15 -13.86 1.76 -14.82
C SER A 15 -13.01 0.81 -13.96
N TYR A 16 -13.48 -0.40 -13.65
CA TYR A 16 -12.75 -1.32 -12.78
C TYR A 16 -11.59 -2.01 -13.49
N THR A 17 -11.77 -2.46 -14.73
CA THR A 17 -10.71 -3.11 -15.52
C THR A 17 -9.59 -2.12 -15.86
N ALA A 18 -9.95 -0.89 -16.22
CA ALA A 18 -8.98 0.19 -16.46
C ALA A 18 -8.21 0.55 -15.18
N ARG A 19 -8.88 0.66 -14.02
CA ARG A 19 -8.22 0.89 -12.73
C ARG A 19 -7.26 -0.22 -12.36
N PHE A 20 -7.68 -1.48 -12.49
CA PHE A 20 -6.82 -2.62 -12.20
C PHE A 20 -5.59 -2.68 -13.12
N ALA A 21 -5.77 -2.40 -14.41
CA ALA A 21 -4.67 -2.31 -15.37
C ALA A 21 -3.69 -1.19 -15.02
N MET A 22 -4.18 -0.03 -14.57
CA MET A 22 -3.32 1.07 -14.10
C MET A 22 -2.52 0.68 -12.86
N VAL A 23 -3.18 0.12 -11.83
CA VAL A 23 -2.50 -0.35 -10.60
C VAL A 23 -1.43 -1.39 -10.93
N ARG A 24 -1.74 -2.34 -11.83
CA ARG A 24 -0.77 -3.35 -12.25
C ARG A 24 0.44 -2.72 -12.94
N ARG A 25 0.21 -1.79 -13.89
CA ARG A 25 1.30 -1.09 -14.58
C ARG A 25 2.17 -0.26 -13.63
N THR A 26 1.57 0.41 -12.64
CA THR A 26 2.33 1.18 -11.65
C THR A 26 3.13 0.26 -10.73
N ALA A 27 2.54 -0.85 -10.28
CA ALA A 27 3.24 -1.85 -9.48
C ALA A 27 4.40 -2.50 -10.25
N GLU A 28 4.20 -2.84 -11.53
CA GLU A 28 5.24 -3.36 -12.43
C GLU A 28 6.41 -2.39 -12.56
N ALA A 29 6.13 -1.09 -12.71
CA ALA A 29 7.15 -0.05 -12.78
C ALA A 29 7.92 0.12 -11.46
N ASP A 30 7.27 -0.15 -10.33
CA ASP A 30 7.88 -0.03 -9.01
C ASP A 30 8.72 -1.26 -8.63
N MET A 31 8.46 -2.43 -9.24
CA MET A 31 9.21 -3.67 -8.96
C MET A 31 10.72 -3.48 -9.07
N VAL A 32 11.19 -2.72 -10.06
CA VAL A 32 12.64 -2.47 -10.25
C VAL A 32 13.25 -1.77 -9.04
N ARG A 33 12.54 -0.80 -8.45
CA ARG A 33 12.99 -0.08 -7.25
C ARG A 33 12.84 -0.93 -5.98
N LEU A 34 11.75 -1.68 -5.89
CA LEU A 34 11.47 -2.57 -4.76
C LEU A 34 12.51 -3.68 -4.58
N ARG A 35 13.21 -4.10 -5.64
CA ARG A 35 14.32 -5.07 -5.55
C ARG A 35 15.38 -4.67 -4.53
N ARG A 36 15.65 -3.38 -4.36
CA ARG A 36 16.60 -2.87 -3.35
C ARG A 36 16.18 -3.23 -1.92
N TYR A 37 14.88 -3.37 -1.69
CA TYR A 37 14.29 -3.61 -0.38
C TYR A 37 13.78 -5.04 -0.20
N GLU A 38 14.06 -5.96 -1.13
CA GLU A 38 13.51 -7.31 -1.11
C GLU A 38 13.88 -8.08 0.17
N ILE A 39 15.17 -8.04 0.55
CA ILE A 39 15.67 -8.72 1.75
C ILE A 39 15.02 -8.16 3.02
N PRO A 40 15.06 -6.84 3.31
CA PRO A 40 14.46 -6.31 4.51
C PRO A 40 12.94 -6.52 4.55
N ILE A 41 12.23 -6.36 3.41
CA ILE A 41 10.78 -6.65 3.33
C ILE A 41 10.50 -8.10 3.72
N LYS A 42 11.24 -9.08 3.16
CA LYS A 42 11.04 -10.51 3.47
C LYS A 42 11.31 -10.84 4.93
N ARG A 43 12.32 -10.23 5.55
CA ARG A 43 12.64 -10.43 6.97
C ARG A 43 11.54 -9.89 7.88
N VAL A 44 11.14 -8.64 7.66
CA VAL A 44 10.05 -8.00 8.42
C VAL A 44 8.74 -8.78 8.26
N ALA A 45 8.39 -9.13 7.03
CA ALA A 45 7.19 -9.91 6.73
C ALA A 45 7.15 -11.24 7.50
N ARG A 46 8.28 -11.97 7.50
CA ARG A 46 8.42 -13.23 8.24
C ARG A 46 8.25 -13.03 9.75
N ASN A 47 8.84 -11.98 10.31
CA ASN A 47 8.76 -11.69 11.74
C ASN A 47 7.33 -11.32 12.19
N LEU A 48 6.56 -10.69 11.30
CA LEU A 48 5.20 -10.20 11.60
C LEU A 48 4.08 -11.10 11.05
N CYS A 49 4.42 -12.26 10.47
CA CYS A 49 3.46 -13.16 9.82
C CYS A 49 2.60 -12.47 8.74
N LEU A 50 3.21 -11.56 7.97
CA LEU A 50 2.60 -10.88 6.83
C LEU A 50 3.08 -11.47 5.51
N ASP A 51 2.29 -11.30 4.45
CA ASP A 51 2.77 -11.55 3.09
C ASP A 51 3.76 -10.42 2.69
N PRO A 52 5.00 -10.75 2.24
CA PRO A 52 5.92 -9.75 1.72
C PRO A 52 5.32 -8.88 0.61
N ALA A 53 4.44 -9.43 -0.23
CA ALA A 53 3.76 -8.70 -1.29
C ALA A 53 2.83 -7.61 -0.74
N LEU A 54 2.24 -7.81 0.45
CA LEU A 54 1.41 -6.79 1.09
C LEU A 54 2.25 -5.57 1.50
N ILE A 55 3.39 -5.80 2.14
CA ILE A 55 4.31 -4.71 2.54
C ILE A 55 4.84 -3.99 1.30
N ALA A 56 5.25 -4.74 0.26
CA ALA A 56 5.72 -4.17 -0.99
C ALA A 56 4.64 -3.34 -1.70
N ALA A 57 3.38 -3.80 -1.68
CA ALA A 57 2.25 -3.06 -2.24
C ALA A 57 2.00 -1.76 -1.49
N VAL A 58 2.08 -1.75 -0.15
CA VAL A 58 1.98 -0.52 0.65
C VAL A 58 3.11 0.45 0.29
N ILE A 59 4.37 -0.01 0.23
CA ILE A 59 5.51 0.86 -0.14
C ILE A 59 5.35 1.44 -1.55
N SER A 60 4.89 0.63 -2.52
CA SER A 60 4.60 1.08 -3.88
C SER A 60 3.50 2.16 -3.86
N GLN A 61 2.40 1.91 -3.16
CA GLN A 61 1.28 2.84 -3.12
C GLN A 61 1.61 4.16 -2.40
N GLU A 62 2.37 4.10 -1.31
CA GLU A 62 2.65 5.25 -0.44
C GLU A 62 3.77 6.15 -0.99
N SER A 63 4.86 5.58 -1.51
CA SER A 63 6.05 6.36 -1.89
C SER A 63 6.59 6.05 -3.28
N ARG A 64 5.93 5.15 -4.03
CA ARG A 64 6.45 4.59 -5.29
C ARG A 64 7.87 4.03 -5.09
N ALA A 65 8.05 3.31 -3.98
CA ALA A 65 9.34 2.79 -3.51
C ALA A 65 10.43 3.88 -3.39
N GLY A 66 10.05 5.01 -2.79
CA GLY A 66 10.94 6.15 -2.54
C GLY A 66 11.04 7.17 -3.68
N LEU A 67 10.44 6.93 -4.84
CA LEU A 67 10.50 7.86 -5.98
C LEU A 67 9.84 9.22 -5.69
N LEU A 68 8.80 9.25 -4.84
CA LEU A 68 8.09 10.47 -4.50
C LEU A 68 8.72 11.24 -3.32
N LEU A 69 9.85 10.78 -2.80
CA LEU A 69 10.42 11.30 -1.54
C LEU A 69 11.61 12.22 -1.76
N GLU A 70 11.67 13.28 -0.96
CA GLU A 70 12.81 14.19 -0.84
C GLU A 70 13.48 13.97 0.51
N ASN A 71 14.66 13.34 0.51
CA ASN A 71 15.37 12.96 1.74
C ASN A 71 14.50 12.20 2.75
N GLY A 72 13.62 11.34 2.22
CA GLY A 72 12.70 10.53 3.03
C GLY A 72 11.39 11.21 3.39
N TRP A 73 11.16 12.46 3.04
CA TRP A 73 9.91 13.17 3.30
C TRP A 73 9.04 13.24 2.06
N ASP A 74 7.72 13.27 2.28
CA ASP A 74 6.78 13.70 1.24
C ASP A 74 6.94 15.19 0.92
N PRO A 75 6.39 15.67 -0.21
CA PRO A 75 6.48 17.08 -0.60
C PRO A 75 5.97 18.05 0.48
N ASP A 76 4.94 17.66 1.22
CA ASP A 76 4.31 18.47 2.27
C ASP A 76 5.02 18.36 3.64
N ARG A 77 6.06 17.51 3.74
CA ARG A 77 6.83 17.22 4.97
C ARG A 77 5.97 16.81 6.17
N GLN A 78 4.90 16.07 5.91
CA GLN A 78 3.98 15.52 6.91
C GLN A 78 4.23 14.04 7.18
N LYS A 79 4.78 13.31 6.21
CA LYS A 79 4.98 11.86 6.28
C LYS A 79 6.41 11.49 5.94
N TYR A 80 6.90 10.42 6.57
CA TYR A 80 8.29 10.00 6.49
C TYR A 80 8.45 8.55 6.04
N GLY A 81 9.43 8.35 5.15
CA GLY A 81 9.97 7.08 4.68
C GLY A 81 9.09 6.27 3.75
N LEU A 82 9.56 5.07 3.42
CA LEU A 82 8.97 4.21 2.38
C LEU A 82 7.49 3.90 2.60
N MET A 83 7.08 3.75 3.86
CA MET A 83 5.70 3.48 4.29
C MET A 83 4.96 4.73 4.82
N GLN A 84 5.52 5.94 4.63
CA GLN A 84 4.83 7.22 4.85
C GLN A 84 4.20 7.37 6.24
N LEU A 85 5.01 7.18 7.28
CA LEU A 85 4.58 7.33 8.67
C LEU A 85 4.36 8.80 9.02
N SER A 86 3.22 9.12 9.64
CA SER A 86 2.90 10.49 10.04
C SER A 86 3.91 11.02 11.05
N ARG A 87 4.31 12.29 10.88
CA ARG A 87 5.22 13.01 11.79
C ARG A 87 4.67 13.15 13.22
N GLN A 88 3.37 12.91 13.42
CA GLN A 88 2.73 12.92 14.74
C GLN A 88 2.94 11.61 15.52
N GLN A 89 3.40 10.54 14.87
CA GLN A 89 3.72 9.30 15.57
C GLN A 89 5.01 9.46 16.39
N PRO A 90 5.16 8.76 17.53
CA PRO A 90 6.40 8.72 18.30
C PRO A 90 7.56 8.40 17.35
N GLN A 91 8.60 9.24 17.39
CA GLN A 91 9.58 9.48 16.34
C GLN A 91 9.82 8.30 15.38
N PRO A 92 9.79 8.52 14.05
CA PRO A 92 10.22 7.49 13.11
C PRO A 92 11.65 7.08 13.45
N PHE A 93 11.85 5.81 13.75
CA PHE A 93 13.15 5.27 14.14
C PHE A 93 13.91 4.85 12.87
N GLY A 94 15.17 5.27 12.77
CA GLY A 94 16.06 4.88 11.68
C GLY A 94 15.97 5.74 10.42
N LEU A 95 16.70 5.31 9.39
CA LEU A 95 16.69 5.97 8.09
C LEU A 95 15.38 5.65 7.36
N TRP A 96 14.92 6.61 6.56
CA TRP A 96 13.64 6.56 5.84
C TRP A 96 13.44 5.31 4.96
N ASP A 97 14.53 4.64 4.57
CA ASP A 97 14.59 3.44 3.74
C ASP A 97 15.18 2.20 4.44
N SER A 98 15.34 2.23 5.77
CA SER A 98 15.95 1.14 6.53
C SER A 98 14.99 -0.01 6.86
N GLU A 99 15.55 -1.16 7.27
CA GLU A 99 14.76 -2.31 7.74
C GLU A 99 13.94 -1.95 8.99
N GLU A 100 14.51 -1.12 9.89
CA GLU A 100 13.83 -0.62 11.08
C GLU A 100 12.59 0.21 10.73
N HIS A 101 12.69 1.09 9.73
CA HIS A 101 11.55 1.89 9.24
C HIS A 101 10.45 1.00 8.67
N ILE A 102 10.83 0.01 7.83
CA ILE A 102 9.89 -0.97 7.27
C ILE A 102 9.23 -1.78 8.39
N ASN A 103 9.98 -2.16 9.42
CA ASN A 103 9.45 -2.88 10.58
C ASN A 103 8.45 -2.03 11.38
N GLN A 104 8.76 -0.75 11.63
CA GLN A 104 7.86 0.17 12.33
C GLN A 104 6.54 0.34 11.57
N GLY A 105 6.60 0.62 10.27
CA GLY A 105 5.40 0.77 9.44
C GLY A 105 4.60 -0.51 9.32
N SER A 106 5.26 -1.67 9.25
CA SER A 106 4.58 -2.95 9.20
C SER A 106 3.90 -3.32 10.52
N ASN A 107 4.47 -2.95 11.67
CA ASN A 107 3.80 -3.10 12.96
C ASN A 107 2.52 -2.25 13.05
N MET A 108 2.57 -0.99 12.57
CA MET A 108 1.38 -0.14 12.49
C MET A 108 0.31 -0.75 11.58
N LEU A 109 0.71 -1.32 10.44
CA LEU A 109 -0.20 -2.03 9.54
C LEU A 109 -0.87 -3.23 10.25
N VAL A 110 -0.12 -4.05 10.98
CA VAL A 110 -0.68 -5.17 11.76
C VAL A 110 -1.71 -4.67 12.78
N LEU A 111 -1.38 -3.59 13.51
CA LEU A 111 -2.31 -3.00 14.47
C LEU A 111 -3.61 -2.56 13.78
N SER A 112 -3.53 -1.86 12.66
CA SER A 112 -4.71 -1.43 11.90
C SER A 112 -5.54 -2.61 11.38
N ILE A 113 -4.91 -3.65 10.85
CA ILE A 113 -5.61 -4.87 10.38
C ILE A 113 -6.33 -5.55 11.55
N ASN A 114 -5.66 -5.69 12.70
CA ASN A 114 -6.27 -6.31 13.88
C ASN A 114 -7.44 -5.48 14.43
N GLU A 115 -7.35 -4.15 14.37
CA GLU A 115 -8.45 -3.27 14.76
C GLU A 115 -9.67 -3.44 13.85
N VAL A 116 -9.47 -3.52 12.53
CA VAL A 116 -10.55 -3.80 11.57
C VAL A 116 -11.19 -5.17 11.85
N ARG A 117 -10.38 -6.20 12.12
CA ARG A 117 -10.89 -7.53 12.52
C ARG A 117 -11.73 -7.49 13.78
N ALA A 118 -11.28 -6.76 14.79
CA ALA A 118 -12.00 -6.63 16.06
C ALA A 118 -13.36 -5.91 15.86
N ARG A 119 -13.39 -4.87 15.02
CA ARG A 119 -14.62 -4.11 14.70
C ARG A 119 -15.57 -4.87 13.76
N HIS A 120 -15.04 -5.77 12.92
CA HIS A 120 -15.82 -6.49 11.91
C HIS A 120 -15.48 -7.99 11.88
N PRO A 121 -15.78 -8.75 12.95
CA PRO A 121 -15.36 -10.14 13.10
C PRO A 121 -16.00 -11.09 12.07
N THR A 122 -17.10 -10.70 11.45
CA THR A 122 -17.82 -11.50 10.44
C THR A 122 -17.40 -11.21 9.00
N TRP A 123 -16.48 -10.26 8.77
CA TRP A 123 -16.02 -9.94 7.42
C TRP A 123 -15.01 -10.98 6.91
N THR A 124 -15.10 -11.30 5.62
CA THR A 124 -14.08 -12.09 4.93
C THR A 124 -12.79 -11.28 4.81
N TRP A 125 -11.67 -11.98 4.64
CA TRP A 125 -10.33 -11.40 4.48
C TRP A 125 -10.26 -10.31 3.38
N ASP A 126 -10.84 -10.58 2.21
CA ASP A 126 -10.88 -9.63 1.09
C ASP A 126 -11.59 -8.32 1.45
N ARG A 127 -12.53 -8.37 2.39
CA ARG A 127 -13.28 -7.20 2.83
C ARG A 127 -12.54 -6.44 3.94
N GLN A 128 -11.71 -7.13 4.72
CA GLN A 128 -10.89 -6.51 5.77
C GLN A 128 -9.70 -5.73 5.19
N LEU A 129 -9.24 -6.09 4.00
CA LEU A 129 -8.12 -5.45 3.29
C LEU A 129 -8.57 -4.47 2.19
N ARG A 130 -9.87 -4.16 2.13
CA ARG A 130 -10.45 -3.16 1.22
C ARG A 130 -10.48 -1.79 1.87
#